data_AF-A0A7G1I8R2-F1
#
_entry.id   AF-A0A7G1I8R2-F1
#
_cell.length_a   1.000
_cell.length_b   1.000
_cell.length_c   1.000
_cell.angle_alpha   90.00
_cell.angle_beta   90.00
_cell.angle_gamma   90.00
#
_symmetry.space_group_name_H-M   'P 1'
#
loop_
_entity.id
_entity.type
_entity.pdbx_description
1 polymer ?
#
loop_
_entity_poly.entity_id
_entity_poly.type
_entity_poly.pdbx_seq_one_letter_code
_entity_poly.pdbx_strand_id
1 'polypeptide(L)'
;MLGAGAVTPGQVGAIGGTTVPVQLVLDRPVVDPDERLWTGCHVLADRWVLESNAGAMGEALDWFARILHPDAAHPVAHFLAEAGLSEPGAAGILSTLGTGVMNARKLRLPTGTITLSHLSTAHDPHRRSHLERAVVDGMAYAVRANLEQLRDVAATQSSPATFSLGGGMSRSAVFAQVLSDVLGVPVEVGATPESTALGAALCAGVAVGVFADLAEGAQRFRGQARAVLPDKQRARAYDEFYGGWQQLRAAGADAETLASQLILPSALKAMSASAARSRPALRPRILVTADMDDDGLAALRALGDAEYASFRTAMRLLTGPSLVEALAGVQVFITEVDVVDADAIRQLPELRVVAACRGNAVNVDLAACTAFGIPVLYAPGRNADAVADLTVAFLLMLARRLPTASAFLHQPGIAAGDMGRMGQAFAGLQGRELWHKTIGLVGFGAVGRAVTRRLRAFGARVLVFDPYVDAEQIVLADAEPASLDELLENSEFVSLHAAVSEQSRGMIGAAALARMRPGSCLVNTARAALVDEAALADALRSGHLGGAALDVFSVEPRGRITRCWPSTM
;
A
#
# COMPACT_ATOMS: atom_id res chain seq x y z
N MET A 1 0.99 26.43 19.40
CA MET A 1 0.95 27.84 18.94
C MET A 1 2.30 28.46 18.62
N LEU A 2 3.30 28.41 19.52
CA LEU A 2 4.60 29.09 19.28
C LEU A 2 5.23 28.77 17.91
N GLY A 3 5.46 27.49 17.59
CA GLY A 3 6.04 27.11 16.30
C GLY A 3 5.09 27.26 15.10
N ALA A 4 3.82 27.61 15.32
CA ALA A 4 2.90 28.05 14.27
C ALA A 4 2.93 29.58 14.06
N GLY A 5 3.77 30.31 14.81
CA GLY A 5 3.90 31.77 14.71
C GLY A 5 2.80 32.57 15.40
N ALA A 6 1.92 31.92 16.17
CA ALA A 6 0.82 32.58 16.86
C ALA A 6 1.25 32.99 18.29
N VAL A 7 1.56 34.28 18.46
CA VAL A 7 2.13 34.89 19.68
C VAL A 7 1.37 36.14 20.17
N THR A 8 0.54 36.73 19.31
CA THR A 8 -0.23 37.95 19.60
C THR A 8 -1.68 37.62 19.93
N PRO A 9 -2.32 38.27 20.92
CA PRO A 9 -3.74 38.12 21.19
C PRO A 9 -4.60 38.31 19.93
N GLY A 10 -5.61 37.46 19.76
CA GLY A 10 -6.48 37.42 18.57
C GLY A 10 -5.96 36.54 17.43
N GLN A 11 -4.72 36.06 17.49
CA GLN A 11 -4.22 35.08 16.51
C GLN A 11 -4.82 33.70 16.78
N VAL A 12 -5.24 33.05 15.70
CA VAL A 12 -5.88 31.74 15.72
C VAL A 12 -5.14 30.76 14.82
N GLY A 13 -5.21 29.49 15.16
CA GLY A 13 -4.66 28.46 14.29
C GLY A 13 -5.04 27.04 14.70
N ALA A 14 -4.71 26.09 13.83
CA ALA A 14 -4.87 24.67 14.09
C ALA A 14 -3.59 23.88 13.81
N ILE A 15 -3.38 22.82 14.58
CA ILE A 15 -2.32 21.85 14.35
C ILE A 15 -2.93 20.59 13.74
N GLY A 16 -2.95 20.50 12.42
CA GLY A 16 -3.52 19.40 11.63
C GLY A 16 -2.75 18.09 11.75
N GLY A 17 -2.68 17.52 12.95
CA GLY A 17 -2.16 16.18 13.25
C GLY A 17 -3.29 15.23 13.66
N THR A 18 -3.03 14.39 14.67
CA THR A 18 -3.97 13.37 15.19
C THR A 18 -5.34 13.93 15.58
N THR A 19 -5.37 14.91 16.49
CA THR A 19 -6.61 15.42 17.10
C THR A 19 -6.94 16.88 16.74
N VAL A 20 -6.15 17.50 15.88
CA VAL A 20 -6.41 18.85 15.32
C VAL A 20 -6.95 19.88 16.34
N PRO A 21 -6.15 20.25 17.35
CA PRO A 21 -6.52 21.33 18.26
C PRO A 21 -6.64 22.64 17.46
N VAL A 22 -7.69 23.40 17.76
CA VAL A 22 -7.94 24.75 17.24
C VAL A 22 -7.78 25.70 18.43
N GLN A 23 -6.92 26.69 18.30
CA GLN A 23 -6.43 27.48 19.42
C GLN A 23 -6.53 28.98 19.11
N LEU A 24 -6.89 29.77 20.12
CA LEU A 24 -6.94 31.23 20.09
C LEU A 24 -6.03 31.80 21.18
N VAL A 25 -5.13 32.71 20.80
CA VAL A 25 -4.25 33.42 21.76
C VAL A 25 -5.01 34.57 22.43
N LEU A 26 -4.89 34.67 23.75
CA LEU A 26 -5.55 35.67 24.58
C LEU A 26 -4.56 36.48 25.42
N ASP A 27 -4.97 37.69 25.81
CA ASP A 27 -4.27 38.60 26.72
C ASP A 27 -4.71 38.48 28.19
N ARG A 28 -5.74 37.68 28.44
CA ARG A 28 -6.24 37.31 29.78
C ARG A 28 -6.86 35.92 29.74
N PRO A 29 -6.90 35.18 30.86
CA PRO A 29 -7.59 33.91 30.90
C PRO A 29 -9.11 34.11 30.74
N VAL A 30 -9.74 33.24 29.97
CA VAL A 30 -11.20 33.17 29.80
C VAL A 30 -11.67 31.81 30.30
N VAL A 31 -12.82 31.76 30.97
CA VAL A 31 -13.46 30.51 31.40
C VAL A 31 -14.75 30.38 30.61
N ASP A 32 -14.93 29.25 29.92
CA ASP A 32 -16.19 28.95 29.25
C ASP A 32 -17.25 28.59 30.30
N PRO A 33 -18.34 29.38 30.43
CA PRO A 33 -19.38 29.11 31.43
C PRO A 33 -20.09 27.76 31.22
N ASP A 34 -20.03 27.22 30.00
CA ASP A 34 -20.63 25.93 29.65
C ASP A 34 -19.68 24.74 29.82
N GLU A 35 -18.43 24.98 30.23
CA GLU A 35 -17.39 23.96 30.44
C GLU A 35 -17.09 23.12 29.19
N ARG A 36 -17.24 23.70 27.99
CA ARG A 36 -16.97 23.01 26.71
C ARG A 36 -15.49 23.10 26.34
N LEU A 37 -14.85 24.22 26.66
CA LEU A 37 -13.46 24.55 26.31
C LEU A 37 -12.55 24.61 27.54
N TRP A 38 -11.23 24.55 27.32
CA TRP A 38 -10.25 24.84 28.36
C TRP A 38 -9.33 25.99 27.97
N THR A 39 -8.80 26.67 28.99
CA THR A 39 -7.81 27.72 28.84
C THR A 39 -6.51 27.30 29.51
N GLY A 40 -5.44 27.23 28.71
CA GLY A 40 -4.08 26.97 29.16
C GLY A 40 -3.21 28.22 29.16
N CYS A 41 -2.03 28.13 29.78
CA CYS A 41 -1.00 29.14 29.65
C CYS A 41 -0.34 29.03 28.27
N HIS A 42 -0.10 30.17 27.62
CA HIS A 42 0.85 30.20 26.52
C HIS A 42 2.28 30.12 27.09
N VAL A 43 3.25 29.74 26.27
CA VAL A 43 4.68 29.75 26.64
C VAL A 43 5.26 31.16 26.79
N LEU A 44 4.53 32.17 26.33
CA LEU A 44 4.88 33.58 26.53
C LEU A 44 4.24 34.04 27.84
N ALA A 45 5.00 34.83 28.62
CA ALA A 45 4.44 35.50 29.79
C ALA A 45 3.23 36.35 29.41
N ASP A 46 2.26 36.45 30.33
CA ASP A 46 1.04 37.26 30.19
C ASP A 46 0.20 36.92 28.94
N ARG A 47 0.23 35.64 28.54
CA ARG A 47 -0.55 35.10 27.41
C ARG A 47 -1.21 33.79 27.78
N TRP A 48 -2.40 33.60 27.23
CA TRP A 48 -3.21 32.40 27.42
C TRP A 48 -3.64 31.82 26.08
N VAL A 49 -4.02 30.54 26.09
CA VAL A 49 -4.56 29.85 24.92
C VAL A 49 -5.92 29.27 25.30
N LEU A 50 -6.96 29.76 24.65
CA LEU A 50 -8.26 29.08 24.66
C LEU A 50 -8.23 28.03 23.55
N GLU A 51 -8.60 26.80 23.90
CA GLU A 51 -8.51 25.66 22.98
C GLU A 51 -9.84 24.94 22.84
N SER A 52 -10.14 24.62 21.59
CA SER A 52 -11.14 23.67 21.14
C SER A 52 -10.44 22.59 20.30
N ASN A 53 -11.14 21.53 19.95
CA ASN A 53 -10.53 20.36 19.33
C ASN A 53 -11.46 19.79 18.26
N ALA A 54 -10.93 19.62 17.04
CA ALA A 54 -11.70 19.17 15.90
C ALA A 54 -11.82 17.65 15.78
N GLY A 55 -11.43 16.90 16.83
CA GLY A 55 -11.55 15.44 16.89
C GLY A 55 -10.37 14.72 16.25
N ALA A 56 -10.42 13.39 16.24
CA ALA A 56 -9.38 12.51 15.73
C ALA A 56 -9.27 12.49 14.19
N MET A 57 -9.34 13.66 13.55
CA MET A 57 -9.39 13.79 12.08
C MET A 57 -8.16 13.20 11.40
N GLY A 58 -6.96 13.35 12.00
CA GLY A 58 -5.74 12.78 11.42
C GLY A 58 -5.76 11.26 11.40
N GLU A 59 -6.28 10.62 12.46
CA GLU A 59 -6.41 9.16 12.52
C GLU A 59 -7.50 8.66 11.58
N ALA A 60 -8.64 9.34 11.53
CA ALA A 60 -9.73 9.00 10.63
C ALA A 60 -9.31 9.14 9.15
N LEU A 61 -8.53 10.18 8.83
CA LEU A 61 -7.97 10.39 7.49
C LEU A 61 -7.00 9.27 7.11
N ASP A 62 -6.03 8.93 7.97
CA ASP A 62 -5.09 7.85 7.69
C ASP A 62 -5.79 6.50 7.54
N TRP A 63 -6.72 6.18 8.46
CA TRP A 63 -7.52 4.97 8.40
C TRP A 63 -8.30 4.86 7.10
N PHE A 64 -9.01 5.94 6.71
CA PHE A 64 -9.86 5.88 5.53
C PHE A 64 -9.06 5.91 4.22
N ALA A 65 -7.96 6.66 4.19
CA ALA A 65 -7.06 6.67 3.05
C ALA A 65 -6.45 5.28 2.78
N ARG A 66 -6.11 4.51 3.82
CA ARG A 66 -5.62 3.13 3.67
C ARG A 66 -6.67 2.16 3.16
N ILE A 67 -7.95 2.43 3.43
CA ILE A 67 -9.06 1.64 2.90
C ILE A 67 -9.23 1.90 1.40
N LEU A 68 -9.20 3.16 0.99
CA LEU A 68 -9.43 3.53 -0.42
C LEU A 68 -8.20 3.33 -1.31
N HIS A 69 -7.00 3.40 -0.73
CA HIS A 69 -5.71 3.29 -1.44
C HIS A 69 -4.77 2.29 -0.75
N PRO A 70 -5.12 1.00 -0.67
CA PRO A 70 -4.34 0.01 0.07
C PRO A 70 -2.93 -0.21 -0.51
N ASP A 71 -2.76 0.00 -1.81
CA ASP A 71 -1.48 -0.21 -2.51
C ASP A 71 -0.64 1.08 -2.64
N ALA A 72 -1.13 2.23 -2.18
CA ALA A 72 -0.39 3.48 -2.27
C ALA A 72 0.72 3.55 -1.22
N ALA A 73 1.93 3.92 -1.64
CA ALA A 73 3.05 4.17 -0.72
C ALA A 73 2.76 5.31 0.28
N HIS A 74 1.95 6.29 -0.14
CA HIS A 74 1.51 7.43 0.67
C HIS A 74 -0.01 7.63 0.58
N PRO A 75 -0.82 6.80 1.26
CA PRO A 75 -2.28 6.79 1.10
C PRO A 75 -2.93 8.15 1.37
N VAL A 76 -2.55 8.83 2.45
CA VAL A 76 -3.12 10.15 2.81
C VAL A 76 -2.81 11.22 1.76
N ALA A 77 -1.59 11.20 1.20
CA ALA A 77 -1.22 12.16 0.16
C ALA A 77 -2.02 11.92 -1.13
N HIS A 78 -2.23 10.65 -1.50
CA HIS A 78 -3.07 10.28 -2.65
C HIS A 78 -4.52 10.70 -2.43
N PHE A 79 -5.10 10.38 -1.27
CA PHE A 79 -6.46 10.76 -0.88
C PHE A 79 -6.68 12.27 -0.97
N LEU A 80 -5.77 13.08 -0.40
CA LEU A 80 -5.91 14.54 -0.43
C LEU A 80 -5.73 15.13 -1.84
N ALA A 81 -4.88 14.53 -2.66
CA ALA A 81 -4.69 14.95 -4.05
C ALA A 81 -5.93 14.64 -4.91
N GLU A 82 -6.49 13.43 -4.79
CA GLU A 82 -7.67 13.03 -5.53
C GLU A 82 -8.93 13.78 -5.07
N ALA A 83 -9.10 14.04 -3.76
CA ALA A 83 -10.12 14.96 -3.26
C ALA A 83 -10.08 16.36 -3.92
N GLY A 84 -8.90 16.80 -4.37
CA GLY A 84 -8.71 18.07 -5.09
C GLY A 84 -9.34 18.09 -6.48
N LEU A 85 -9.67 16.93 -7.07
CA LEU A 85 -10.32 16.82 -8.38
C LEU A 85 -11.83 17.08 -8.33
N SER A 86 -12.43 17.02 -7.14
CA SER A 86 -13.84 17.34 -6.94
C SER A 86 -14.04 18.83 -6.69
N GLU A 87 -15.16 19.37 -7.16
CA GLU A 87 -15.61 20.73 -6.81
C GLU A 87 -16.16 20.80 -5.37
N PRO A 88 -16.26 22.01 -4.79
CA PRO A 88 -16.89 22.24 -3.48
C PRO A 88 -18.28 21.59 -3.37
N GLY A 89 -18.57 20.99 -2.21
CA GLY A 89 -19.85 20.32 -1.96
C GLY A 89 -19.90 18.86 -2.42
N ALA A 90 -18.79 18.32 -2.96
CA ALA A 90 -18.55 16.89 -3.08
C ALA A 90 -19.68 16.08 -3.75
N ALA A 91 -20.30 16.64 -4.80
CA ALA A 91 -21.46 16.05 -5.48
C ALA A 91 -22.62 15.65 -4.53
N GLY A 92 -22.81 16.42 -3.45
CA GLY A 92 -23.84 16.21 -2.44
C GLY A 92 -23.52 15.16 -1.38
N ILE A 93 -22.29 14.64 -1.34
CA ILE A 93 -21.83 13.73 -0.28
C ILE A 93 -21.46 14.57 0.94
N LEU A 94 -21.96 14.18 2.11
CA LEU A 94 -21.70 14.85 3.39
C LEU A 94 -20.93 13.92 4.33
N SER A 95 -19.97 14.46 5.07
CA SER A 95 -19.19 13.68 6.04
C SER A 95 -19.05 14.39 7.38
N THR A 96 -19.28 13.65 8.46
CA THR A 96 -18.83 13.98 9.83
C THR A 96 -17.74 13.01 10.31
N LEU A 97 -17.18 12.18 9.42
CA LEU A 97 -16.23 11.12 9.78
C LEU A 97 -14.98 11.69 10.45
N GLY A 98 -14.73 11.28 11.69
CA GLY A 98 -13.56 11.69 12.48
C GLY A 98 -13.58 13.15 12.95
N THR A 99 -14.63 13.90 12.60
CA THR A 99 -14.79 15.29 12.95
C THR A 99 -15.41 15.46 14.33
N GLY A 100 -15.03 16.52 15.03
CA GLY A 100 -15.54 16.85 16.35
C GLY A 100 -15.70 18.35 16.54
N VAL A 101 -16.63 18.73 17.41
CA VAL A 101 -16.70 20.07 17.99
C VAL A 101 -16.60 19.87 19.49
N MET A 102 -15.52 20.35 20.08
CA MET A 102 -15.16 19.99 21.44
C MET A 102 -16.24 20.37 22.45
N ASN A 103 -16.43 19.48 23.41
CA ASN A 103 -17.24 19.69 24.59
C ASN A 103 -16.63 18.88 25.74
N ALA A 104 -15.74 19.50 26.52
CA ALA A 104 -15.05 18.85 27.62
C ALA A 104 -16.01 18.29 28.70
N ARG A 105 -17.15 18.95 28.91
CA ARG A 105 -18.22 18.46 29.79
C ARG A 105 -18.87 17.16 29.30
N LYS A 106 -18.85 16.89 27.99
CA LYS A 106 -19.45 15.71 27.37
C LYS A 106 -18.46 15.05 26.41
N LEU A 107 -17.37 14.50 26.94
CA LEU A 107 -16.44 13.69 26.16
C LEU A 107 -17.14 12.45 25.60
N ARG A 108 -16.96 12.20 24.31
CA ARG A 108 -17.57 11.08 23.56
C ARG A 108 -16.50 10.37 22.76
N LEU A 109 -16.77 9.11 22.40
CA LEU A 109 -15.97 8.43 21.39
C LEU A 109 -16.10 9.18 20.06
N PRO A 110 -15.02 9.25 19.25
CA PRO A 110 -15.08 9.83 17.93
C PRO A 110 -15.89 8.91 17.01
N THR A 111 -17.18 9.18 16.87
CA THR A 111 -18.06 8.57 15.87
C THR A 111 -18.38 9.59 14.79
N GLY A 112 -18.56 9.15 13.56
CA GLY A 112 -19.00 10.02 12.47
C GLY A 112 -19.63 9.23 11.34
N THR A 113 -20.23 9.94 10.39
CA THR A 113 -21.00 9.36 9.29
C THR A 113 -20.51 9.87 7.95
N ILE A 114 -20.76 9.09 6.90
CA ILE A 114 -20.75 9.57 5.52
C ILE A 114 -22.14 9.32 4.97
N THR A 115 -22.79 10.40 4.52
CA THR A 115 -24.15 10.37 3.98
C THR A 115 -24.08 10.68 2.49
N LEU A 116 -24.59 9.74 1.68
CA LEU A 116 -24.61 9.86 0.22
C LEU A 116 -25.84 9.17 -0.39
N SER A 117 -26.21 9.61 -1.58
CA SER A 117 -27.17 8.91 -2.44
C SER A 117 -26.41 8.29 -3.61
N HIS A 118 -26.57 6.99 -3.84
CA HIS A 118 -25.98 6.33 -5.01
C HIS A 118 -26.43 6.99 -6.33
N LEU A 119 -27.59 7.65 -6.34
CA LEU A 119 -28.12 8.36 -7.51
C LEU A 119 -27.32 9.62 -7.85
N SER A 120 -26.63 10.26 -6.90
CA SER A 120 -25.90 11.51 -7.18
C SER A 120 -24.61 11.29 -7.97
N THR A 121 -24.08 10.07 -7.96
CA THR A 121 -22.79 9.72 -8.60
C THR A 121 -22.83 8.41 -9.41
N ALA A 122 -24.03 7.87 -9.69
CA ALA A 122 -24.22 6.54 -10.28
C ALA A 122 -23.41 6.29 -11.56
N HIS A 123 -23.27 7.32 -12.41
CA HIS A 123 -22.56 7.24 -13.69
C HIS A 123 -21.28 8.08 -13.72
N ASP A 124 -20.87 8.65 -12.59
CA ASP A 124 -19.68 9.47 -12.52
C ASP A 124 -18.42 8.59 -12.35
N PRO A 125 -17.46 8.62 -13.29
CA PRO A 125 -16.20 7.89 -13.14
C PRO A 125 -15.32 8.43 -12.00
N HIS A 126 -15.55 9.66 -11.54
CA HIS A 126 -14.81 10.34 -10.48
C HIS A 126 -15.47 10.25 -9.09
N ARG A 127 -16.47 9.37 -8.91
CA ARG A 127 -17.17 9.14 -7.64
C ARG A 127 -16.28 8.98 -6.39
N ARG A 128 -15.09 8.39 -6.54
CA ARG A 128 -14.12 8.26 -5.43
C ARG A 128 -13.61 9.63 -4.97
N SER A 129 -13.21 10.50 -5.90
CA SER A 129 -12.79 11.87 -5.58
C SER A 129 -13.86 12.69 -4.84
N HIS A 130 -15.14 12.49 -5.16
CA HIS A 130 -16.24 13.13 -4.44
C HIS A 130 -16.37 12.62 -3.01
N LEU A 131 -16.26 11.30 -2.81
CA LEU A 131 -16.29 10.69 -1.48
C LEU A 131 -15.16 11.22 -0.59
N GLU A 132 -13.96 11.33 -1.15
CA GLU A 132 -12.78 11.84 -0.44
C GLU A 132 -12.92 13.34 -0.15
N ARG A 133 -13.41 14.11 -1.13
CA ARG A 133 -13.68 15.54 -0.94
C ARG A 133 -14.69 15.81 0.15
N ALA A 134 -15.73 14.99 0.30
CA ALA A 134 -16.69 15.16 1.38
C ALA A 134 -16.05 15.04 2.77
N VAL A 135 -15.08 14.14 2.94
CA VAL A 135 -14.33 14.00 4.20
C VAL A 135 -13.46 15.23 4.44
N VAL A 136 -12.75 15.70 3.41
CA VAL A 136 -11.91 16.91 3.49
C VAL A 136 -12.72 18.17 3.81
N ASP A 137 -13.86 18.35 3.13
CA ASP A 137 -14.81 19.43 3.37
C ASP A 137 -15.34 19.35 4.82
N GLY A 138 -15.77 18.17 5.26
CA GLY A 138 -16.21 17.90 6.64
C GLY A 138 -15.17 18.28 7.69
N MET A 139 -13.90 17.93 7.46
CA MET A 139 -12.80 18.30 8.36
C MET A 139 -12.59 19.82 8.43
N ALA A 140 -12.66 20.52 7.29
CA ALA A 140 -12.58 21.98 7.26
C ALA A 140 -13.77 22.65 7.96
N TYR A 141 -14.99 22.11 7.80
CA TYR A 141 -16.17 22.57 8.52
C TYR A 141 -16.02 22.38 10.04
N ALA A 142 -15.43 21.28 10.48
CA ALA A 142 -15.13 21.05 11.89
C ALA A 142 -14.18 22.12 12.44
N VAL A 143 -13.10 22.46 11.71
CA VAL A 143 -12.20 23.55 12.10
C VAL A 143 -12.96 24.87 12.20
N ARG A 144 -13.82 25.21 11.23
CA ARG A 144 -14.66 26.41 11.26
C ARG A 144 -15.58 26.43 12.49
N ALA A 145 -16.26 25.33 12.80
CA ALA A 145 -17.16 25.24 13.94
C ALA A 145 -16.43 25.41 15.29
N ASN A 146 -15.22 24.86 15.41
CA ASN A 146 -14.39 25.06 16.60
C ASN A 146 -13.89 26.50 16.70
N LEU A 147 -13.53 27.14 15.57
CA LEU A 147 -13.17 28.56 15.54
C LEU A 147 -14.35 29.46 15.95
N GLU A 148 -15.56 29.18 15.46
CA GLU A 148 -16.77 29.90 15.86
C GLU A 148 -17.02 29.76 17.37
N GLN A 149 -16.86 28.55 17.93
CA GLN A 149 -17.00 28.31 19.39
C GLN A 149 -15.97 29.10 20.21
N LEU A 150 -14.70 29.13 19.78
CA LEU A 150 -13.65 29.91 20.45
C LEU A 150 -13.98 31.39 20.48
N ARG A 151 -14.49 31.93 19.37
CA ARG A 151 -14.82 33.35 19.23
C ARG A 151 -16.03 33.75 20.06
N ASP A 152 -17.02 32.87 20.15
CA ASP A 152 -18.19 33.04 21.00
C ASP A 152 -17.78 33.15 22.48
N VAL A 153 -16.98 32.19 22.97
CA VAL A 153 -16.48 32.17 24.36
C VAL A 153 -15.55 33.35 24.66
N ALA A 154 -14.69 33.73 23.72
CA ALA A 154 -13.80 34.89 23.88
C ALA A 154 -14.51 36.24 23.69
N ALA A 155 -15.79 36.26 23.32
CA ALA A 155 -16.57 37.45 22.97
C ALA A 155 -15.92 38.33 21.87
N THR A 156 -15.26 37.70 20.89
CA THR A 156 -14.58 38.39 19.78
C THR A 156 -15.47 38.47 18.54
N GLN A 157 -15.99 39.66 18.23
CA GLN A 157 -16.93 39.85 17.12
C GLN A 157 -16.25 39.93 15.74
N SER A 158 -15.01 40.41 15.66
CA SER A 158 -14.28 40.53 14.39
C SER A 158 -13.72 39.19 13.90
N SER A 159 -13.79 38.94 12.59
CA SER A 159 -13.12 37.78 11.98
C SER A 159 -11.60 37.92 12.09
N PRO A 160 -10.88 36.80 12.30
CA PRO A 160 -9.43 36.84 12.36
C PRO A 160 -8.87 37.32 11.02
N ALA A 161 -7.79 38.11 11.06
CA ALA A 161 -7.14 38.59 9.85
C ALA A 161 -6.50 37.44 9.04
N THR A 162 -5.99 36.42 9.75
CA THR A 162 -5.31 35.24 9.19
C THR A 162 -5.54 34.04 10.11
N PHE A 163 -5.39 32.84 9.57
CA PHE A 163 -5.47 31.58 10.31
C PHE A 163 -4.18 30.77 10.13
N SER A 164 -3.47 30.43 11.20
CA SER A 164 -2.23 29.65 11.11
C SER A 164 -2.53 28.15 11.02
N LEU A 165 -1.87 27.44 10.10
CA LEU A 165 -1.99 26.00 9.93
C LEU A 165 -0.61 25.32 10.01
N GLY A 166 -0.49 24.35 10.91
CA GLY A 166 0.66 23.43 10.99
C GLY A 166 0.22 21.97 11.06
N GLY A 167 1.14 21.05 11.35
CA GLY A 167 0.86 19.62 11.46
C GLY A 167 0.93 18.86 10.11
N GLY A 168 0.75 17.54 10.15
CA GLY A 168 0.89 16.68 8.97
C GLY A 168 -0.02 17.05 7.79
N MET A 169 -1.27 17.44 8.07
CA MET A 169 -2.24 17.84 7.04
C MET A 169 -1.88 19.16 6.36
N SER A 170 -1.04 20.01 6.97
CA SER A 170 -0.60 21.27 6.36
C SER A 170 0.31 21.06 5.15
N ARG A 171 0.85 19.85 4.98
CA ARG A 171 1.64 19.45 3.79
C ARG A 171 0.81 19.44 2.51
N SER A 172 -0.51 19.26 2.62
CA SER A 172 -1.41 19.21 1.47
C SER A 172 -1.85 20.62 1.07
N ALA A 173 -1.54 21.01 -0.17
CA ALA A 173 -2.06 22.25 -0.76
C ALA A 173 -3.60 22.26 -0.89
N VAL A 174 -4.21 21.10 -1.18
CA VAL A 174 -5.68 20.96 -1.31
C VAL A 174 -6.36 21.27 0.01
N PHE A 175 -6.01 20.56 1.09
CA PHE A 175 -6.54 20.83 2.43
C PHE A 175 -6.36 22.30 2.87
N ALA A 176 -5.18 22.90 2.65
CA ALA A 176 -4.95 24.31 2.99
C ALA A 176 -5.85 25.26 2.20
N GLN A 177 -6.10 24.99 0.90
CA GLN A 177 -7.01 25.77 0.07
C GLN A 177 -8.47 25.60 0.51
N VAL A 178 -8.93 24.36 0.70
CA VAL A 178 -10.29 24.08 1.19
C VAL A 178 -10.53 24.75 2.53
N LEU A 179 -9.56 24.68 3.45
CA LEU A 179 -9.66 25.33 4.74
C LEU A 179 -9.75 26.86 4.60
N SER A 180 -8.95 27.47 3.72
CA SER A 180 -9.02 28.91 3.48
C SER A 180 -10.37 29.32 2.90
N ASP A 181 -10.87 28.58 1.91
CA ASP A 181 -12.16 28.83 1.28
C ASP A 181 -13.30 28.69 2.31
N VAL A 182 -13.28 27.63 3.14
CA VAL A 182 -14.29 27.38 4.17
C VAL A 182 -14.26 28.43 5.28
N LEU A 183 -13.09 28.88 5.72
CA LEU A 183 -12.96 29.91 6.75
C LEU A 183 -13.21 31.33 6.22
N GLY A 184 -13.09 31.54 4.90
CA GLY A 184 -13.20 32.84 4.26
C GLY A 184 -12.06 33.80 4.59
N VAL A 185 -10.93 33.31 5.11
CA VAL A 185 -9.76 34.11 5.50
C VAL A 185 -8.46 33.49 4.98
N PRO A 186 -7.39 34.28 4.81
CA PRO A 186 -6.08 33.73 4.46
C PRO A 186 -5.58 32.70 5.47
N VAL A 187 -5.10 31.56 4.98
CA VAL A 187 -4.45 30.52 5.79
C VAL A 187 -2.94 30.61 5.63
N GLU A 188 -2.22 30.81 6.73
CA GLU A 188 -0.76 30.83 6.77
C GLU A 188 -0.23 29.44 7.10
N VAL A 189 0.39 28.79 6.11
CA VAL A 189 0.98 27.47 6.25
C VAL A 189 2.47 27.62 6.56
N GLY A 190 2.88 27.18 7.76
CA GLY A 190 4.28 27.21 8.17
C GLY A 190 5.17 26.36 7.25
N ALA A 191 6.40 26.81 7.00
CA ALA A 191 7.38 26.08 6.18
C ALA A 191 7.77 24.72 6.78
N THR A 192 7.69 24.59 8.11
CA THR A 192 7.96 23.35 8.85
C THR A 192 6.65 22.77 9.39
N PRO A 193 6.18 21.63 8.86
CA PRO A 193 4.94 20.98 9.33
C PRO A 193 4.99 20.58 10.81
N GLU A 194 6.17 20.24 11.34
CA GLU A 194 6.41 19.81 12.72
C GLU A 194 6.39 21.00 13.71
N SER A 195 5.30 21.76 13.71
CA SER A 195 5.14 23.01 14.48
C SER A 195 5.40 22.86 15.98
N THR A 196 5.12 21.70 16.56
CA THR A 196 5.41 21.43 17.97
C THR A 196 6.91 21.30 18.22
N ALA A 197 7.62 20.56 17.36
CA ALA A 197 9.08 20.42 17.44
C ALA A 197 9.77 21.76 17.16
N LEU A 198 9.26 22.54 16.20
CA LEU A 198 9.75 23.89 15.93
C LEU A 198 9.56 24.82 17.14
N GLY A 199 8.43 24.73 17.85
CA GLY A 199 8.21 25.47 19.10
C GLY A 199 9.24 25.12 20.18
N ALA A 200 9.56 23.84 20.35
CA ALA A 200 10.60 23.40 21.29
C ALA A 200 12.00 23.92 20.89
N ALA A 201 12.32 23.88 19.58
CA ALA A 201 13.57 24.41 19.06
C ALA A 201 13.70 25.93 19.25
N LEU A 202 12.60 26.68 19.15
CA LEU A 202 12.55 28.12 19.44
C LEU A 202 12.88 28.40 20.92
N CYS A 203 12.29 27.64 21.84
CA CYS A 203 12.61 27.76 23.27
C CYS A 203 14.10 27.50 23.54
N ALA A 204 14.66 26.45 22.93
CA ALA A 204 16.09 26.16 23.03
C ALA A 204 16.94 27.31 22.44
N GLY A 205 16.54 27.85 21.29
CA GLY A 205 17.21 28.96 20.61
C GLY A 205 17.28 30.23 21.47
N VAL A 206 16.20 30.59 22.16
CA VAL A 206 16.21 31.71 23.12
C VAL A 206 17.16 31.41 24.28
N ALA A 207 17.11 30.19 24.83
CA ALA A 207 17.96 29.81 25.96
C ALA A 207 19.47 29.87 25.64
N VAL A 208 19.86 29.62 24.38
CA VAL A 208 21.26 29.72 23.94
C VAL A 208 21.61 31.06 23.27
N GLY A 209 20.70 32.04 23.29
CA GLY A 209 20.94 33.39 22.78
C GLY A 209 20.91 33.54 21.25
N VAL A 210 20.30 32.59 20.53
CA VAL A 210 20.09 32.68 19.07
C VAL A 210 18.99 33.69 18.72
N PHE A 211 17.98 33.83 19.59
CA PHE A 211 16.90 34.81 19.49
C PHE A 211 16.86 35.63 20.78
N ALA A 212 16.54 36.92 20.69
CA ALA A 212 16.42 37.78 21.88
C ALA A 212 15.25 37.34 22.77
N ASP A 213 14.13 36.96 22.16
CA ASP A 213 12.97 36.40 22.85
C ASP A 213 12.16 35.45 21.95
N LEU A 214 11.14 34.82 22.55
CA LEU A 214 10.28 33.85 21.87
C LEU A 214 9.41 34.50 20.78
N ALA A 215 9.04 35.77 20.91
CA ALA A 215 8.22 36.47 19.93
C ALA A 215 9.03 36.79 18.67
N GLU A 216 10.26 37.28 18.82
CA GLU A 216 11.20 37.49 17.73
C GLU A 216 11.46 36.17 16.97
N GLY A 217 11.76 35.10 17.72
CA GLY A 217 11.98 33.77 17.14
C GLY A 217 10.77 33.30 16.32
N ALA A 218 9.57 33.35 16.90
CA ALA A 218 8.35 32.97 16.20
C ALA A 218 8.07 33.80 14.95
N GLN A 219 8.30 35.12 14.99
CA GLN A 219 8.07 36.02 13.87
C GLN A 219 9.03 35.72 12.70
N ARG A 220 10.28 35.34 12.98
CA ARG A 220 11.27 35.00 11.96
C ARG A 220 10.90 33.77 11.14
N PHE A 221 10.33 32.75 11.77
CA PHE A 221 9.83 31.56 11.06
C PHE A 221 8.46 31.79 10.43
N ARG A 222 7.60 32.62 11.02
CA ARG A 222 6.35 33.04 10.40
C ARG A 222 6.58 33.78 9.09
N GLY A 223 7.68 34.54 8.97
CA GLY A 223 8.10 35.19 7.72
C GLY A 223 8.41 34.23 6.56
N GLN A 224 8.53 32.92 6.83
CA GLN A 224 8.72 31.88 5.82
C GLN A 224 7.42 31.12 5.50
N ALA A 225 6.30 31.50 6.13
CA ALA A 225 5.01 30.87 5.87
C ALA A 225 4.48 31.21 4.47
N ARG A 226 3.83 30.23 3.86
CA ARG A 226 3.08 30.42 2.61
C ARG A 226 1.65 30.84 2.96
N ALA A 227 1.21 31.97 2.42
CA ALA A 227 -0.19 32.37 2.50
C ALA A 227 -1.02 31.68 1.39
N VAL A 228 -2.14 31.11 1.78
CA VAL A 228 -3.18 30.59 0.90
C VAL A 228 -4.38 31.52 1.02
N LEU A 229 -4.82 32.09 -0.10
CA LEU A 229 -5.95 33.04 -0.12
C LEU A 229 -7.24 32.31 -0.48
N PRO A 230 -8.38 32.70 0.11
CA PRO A 230 -9.65 32.10 -0.22
C PRO A 230 -10.07 32.48 -1.63
N ASP A 231 -10.60 31.53 -2.38
CA ASP A 231 -11.36 31.79 -3.59
C ASP A 231 -12.74 32.36 -3.21
N LYS A 232 -13.06 33.55 -3.72
CA LYS A 232 -14.30 34.27 -3.34
C LYS A 232 -15.57 33.53 -3.75
N GLN A 233 -15.55 32.80 -4.86
CA GLN A 233 -16.72 32.07 -5.35
C GLN A 233 -16.89 30.79 -4.53
N ARG A 234 -15.80 30.06 -4.28
CA ARG A 234 -15.83 28.85 -3.46
C ARG A 234 -16.20 29.14 -2.01
N ALA A 235 -15.67 30.21 -1.43
CA ALA A 235 -16.00 30.62 -0.07
C ALA A 235 -17.51 30.87 0.10
N ARG A 236 -18.15 31.53 -0.87
CA ARG A 236 -19.62 31.74 -0.86
C ARG A 236 -20.39 30.43 -0.95
N ALA A 237 -19.94 29.48 -1.79
CA ALA A 237 -20.58 28.17 -1.88
C ALA A 237 -20.41 27.39 -0.57
N TYR A 238 -19.23 27.45 0.03
CA TYR A 238 -18.95 26.80 1.31
C TYR A 238 -19.75 27.36 2.47
N ASP A 239 -20.14 28.63 2.47
CA ASP A 239 -21.05 29.18 3.49
C ASP A 239 -22.41 28.46 3.49
N GLU A 240 -22.96 28.16 2.31
CA GLU A 240 -24.23 27.41 2.19
C GLU A 240 -24.06 25.96 2.64
N PHE A 241 -23.03 25.27 2.13
CA PHE A 241 -22.77 23.87 2.48
C PHE A 241 -22.45 23.69 3.97
N TYR A 242 -21.72 24.64 4.55
CA TYR A 242 -21.43 24.66 5.97
C TYR A 242 -22.70 24.76 6.83
N GLY A 243 -23.66 25.59 6.43
CA GLY A 243 -24.96 25.68 7.10
C GLY A 243 -25.71 24.34 7.10
N GLY A 244 -25.75 23.66 5.96
CA GLY A 244 -26.33 22.31 5.86
C GLY A 244 -25.59 21.27 6.70
N TRP A 245 -24.26 21.31 6.71
CA TRP A 245 -23.44 20.42 7.53
C TRP A 245 -23.66 20.63 9.03
N GLN A 246 -23.75 21.89 9.50
CA GLN A 246 -24.07 22.20 10.89
C GLN A 246 -25.44 21.66 11.30
N GLN A 247 -26.46 21.80 10.43
CA GLN A 247 -27.80 21.27 10.68
C GLN A 247 -27.79 19.73 10.78
N LEU A 248 -27.12 19.05 9.86
CA LEU A 248 -26.99 17.59 9.88
C LEU A 248 -26.30 17.10 11.16
N ARG A 249 -25.16 17.71 11.53
CA ARG A 249 -24.43 17.39 12.75
C ARG A 249 -25.31 17.58 13.99
N ALA A 250 -26.02 18.71 14.07
CA ALA A 250 -26.90 19.00 15.20
C ALA A 250 -28.04 17.98 15.31
N ALA A 251 -28.67 17.62 14.19
CA ALA A 251 -29.74 16.61 14.14
C ALA A 251 -29.24 15.19 14.47
N GLY A 252 -27.98 14.88 14.14
CA GLY A 252 -27.36 13.57 14.39
C GLY A 252 -26.81 13.35 15.80
N ALA A 253 -26.77 14.37 16.66
CA ALA A 253 -26.04 14.33 17.94
C ALA A 253 -26.53 13.23 18.91
N ASP A 254 -27.83 12.94 18.93
CA ASP A 254 -28.40 11.87 19.75
C ASP A 254 -28.11 10.49 19.16
N ALA A 255 -28.17 10.36 17.83
CA ALA A 255 -27.82 9.13 17.13
C ALA A 255 -26.33 8.77 17.30
N GLU A 256 -25.43 9.76 17.22
CA GLU A 256 -24.01 9.58 17.49
C GLU A 256 -23.73 9.17 18.94
N THR A 257 -24.52 9.69 19.89
CA THR A 257 -24.43 9.28 21.31
C THR A 257 -24.78 7.80 21.47
N LEU A 258 -25.87 7.35 20.86
CA LEU A 258 -26.27 5.96 20.86
C LEU A 258 -25.23 5.07 20.16
N ALA A 259 -24.74 5.49 18.99
CA ALA A 259 -23.71 4.76 18.25
C ALA A 259 -22.43 4.60 19.08
N SER A 260 -21.98 5.66 19.77
CA SER A 260 -20.83 5.61 20.67
C SER A 260 -21.01 4.54 21.76
N GLN A 261 -22.20 4.47 22.37
CA GLN A 261 -22.50 3.47 23.41
C GLN A 261 -22.49 2.04 22.87
N LEU A 262 -23.01 1.82 21.66
CA LEU A 262 -23.06 0.51 21.02
C LEU A 262 -21.67 0.02 20.57
N ILE A 263 -20.79 0.94 20.15
CA ILE A 263 -19.46 0.62 19.61
C ILE A 263 -18.41 0.46 20.73
N LEU A 264 -18.58 1.15 21.86
CA LEU A 264 -17.61 1.21 22.95
C LEU A 264 -17.08 -0.18 23.39
N PRO A 265 -17.89 -1.24 23.58
CA PRO A 265 -17.38 -2.55 23.98
C PRO A 265 -16.40 -3.15 22.95
N SER A 266 -16.73 -3.04 21.66
CA SER A 266 -15.90 -3.55 20.56
C SER A 266 -14.61 -2.74 20.40
N ALA A 267 -14.70 -1.40 20.55
CA ALA A 267 -13.54 -0.52 20.52
C ALA A 267 -12.55 -0.85 21.65
N LEU A 268 -13.04 -1.00 22.89
CA LEU A 268 -12.21 -1.36 24.04
C LEU A 268 -11.52 -2.72 23.85
N LYS A 269 -12.22 -3.71 23.28
CA LYS A 269 -11.64 -5.02 22.94
C LYS A 269 -10.51 -4.91 21.90
N ALA A 270 -10.72 -4.12 20.84
CA ALA A 270 -9.70 -3.90 19.82
C ALA A 270 -8.46 -3.18 20.37
N MET A 271 -8.67 -2.15 21.22
CA MET A 271 -7.59 -1.43 21.89
C MET A 271 -6.77 -2.34 22.82
N SER A 272 -7.43 -3.23 23.57
CA SER A 272 -6.78 -4.22 24.43
C SER A 272 -5.93 -5.21 23.62
N ALA A 273 -6.44 -5.72 22.49
CA ALA A 273 -5.68 -6.60 21.60
C ALA A 273 -4.45 -5.91 20.98
N SER A 274 -4.52 -4.60 20.71
CA SER A 274 -3.39 -3.79 20.26
C SER A 274 -2.35 -3.58 21.37
N ALA A 275 -2.78 -3.28 22.61
CA ALA A 275 -1.89 -3.12 23.77
C ALA A 275 -1.18 -4.43 24.17
N ALA A 276 -1.85 -5.57 23.99
CA ALA A 276 -1.28 -6.91 24.21
C ALA A 276 -0.17 -7.28 23.21
N ARG A 277 0.07 -6.49 22.16
CA ARG A 277 1.20 -6.67 21.24
C ARG A 277 2.55 -6.21 21.82
N SER A 278 2.61 -5.65 23.03
CA SER A 278 3.86 -5.54 23.77
C SER A 278 4.26 -6.90 24.35
N ARG A 279 4.98 -7.71 23.55
CA ARG A 279 5.52 -8.99 24.02
C ARG A 279 6.65 -8.75 25.05
N PRO A 280 6.72 -9.54 26.13
CA PRO A 280 7.87 -9.52 27.04
C PRO A 280 9.15 -9.96 26.29
N ALA A 281 10.28 -9.39 26.68
CA ALA A 281 11.58 -9.53 26.04
C ALA A 281 12.17 -10.95 26.21
N LEU A 282 11.90 -11.84 25.26
CA LEU A 282 12.75 -12.99 25.00
C LEU A 282 13.64 -12.64 23.80
N ARG A 283 14.97 -12.54 24.01
CA ARG A 283 15.95 -12.29 22.95
C ARG A 283 16.66 -13.60 22.57
N PRO A 284 16.16 -14.38 21.59
CA PRO A 284 16.77 -15.65 21.20
C PRO A 284 18.11 -15.42 20.50
N ARG A 285 19.00 -16.43 20.54
CA ARG A 285 20.14 -16.55 19.64
C ARG A 285 19.68 -17.16 18.32
N ILE A 286 19.99 -16.47 17.23
CA ILE A 286 19.53 -16.76 15.88
C ILE A 286 20.77 -16.97 15.00
N LEU A 287 20.87 -18.12 14.33
CA LEU A 287 21.87 -18.33 13.28
C LEU A 287 21.21 -18.28 11.91
N VAL A 288 21.75 -17.43 11.03
CA VAL A 288 21.28 -17.25 9.66
C VAL A 288 22.37 -17.65 8.69
N THR A 289 22.20 -18.81 8.04
CA THR A 289 23.07 -19.28 6.96
C THR A 289 22.44 -19.11 5.59
N ALA A 290 21.13 -18.93 5.52
CA ALA A 290 20.43 -18.54 4.30
C ALA A 290 20.90 -17.16 3.81
N ASP A 291 20.86 -16.95 2.50
CA ASP A 291 21.09 -15.63 1.93
C ASP A 291 19.97 -14.66 2.34
N MET A 292 20.33 -13.50 2.86
CA MET A 292 19.39 -12.53 3.45
C MET A 292 19.84 -11.10 3.16
N ASP A 293 18.89 -10.20 2.89
CA ASP A 293 19.15 -8.78 2.73
C ASP A 293 19.29 -8.05 4.09
N ASP A 294 19.75 -6.80 4.03
CA ASP A 294 20.02 -5.99 5.23
C ASP A 294 18.75 -5.72 6.05
N ASP A 295 17.60 -5.54 5.39
CA ASP A 295 16.32 -5.31 6.04
C ASP A 295 15.84 -6.56 6.80
N GLY A 296 15.96 -7.74 6.19
CA GLY A 296 15.68 -9.02 6.84
C GLY A 296 16.59 -9.26 8.05
N LEU A 297 17.89 -8.97 7.91
CA LEU A 297 18.83 -9.06 9.03
C LEU A 297 18.52 -8.05 10.15
N ALA A 298 18.14 -6.82 9.80
CA ALA A 298 17.73 -5.80 10.77
C ALA A 298 16.47 -6.23 11.55
N ALA A 299 15.49 -6.82 10.87
CA ALA A 299 14.29 -7.36 11.49
C ALA A 299 14.61 -8.49 12.48
N LEU A 300 15.52 -9.40 12.12
CA LEU A 300 15.95 -10.48 13.02
C LEU A 300 16.74 -9.96 14.23
N ARG A 301 17.62 -8.97 14.04
CA ARG A 301 18.37 -8.30 15.13
C ARG A 301 17.47 -7.51 16.09
N ALA A 302 16.30 -7.05 15.62
CA ALA A 302 15.30 -6.45 16.49
C ALA A 302 14.63 -7.49 17.39
N LEU A 303 14.53 -8.75 16.94
CA LEU A 303 13.94 -9.86 17.68
C LEU A 303 14.92 -10.50 18.68
N GLY A 304 16.20 -10.64 18.32
CA GLY A 304 17.18 -11.36 19.11
C GLY A 304 18.64 -11.10 18.72
N ASP A 305 19.55 -11.91 19.23
CA ASP A 305 20.97 -11.89 18.86
C ASP A 305 21.17 -12.71 17.59
N ALA A 306 21.27 -12.03 16.44
CA ALA A 306 21.33 -12.66 15.12
C ALA A 306 22.74 -12.64 14.54
N GLU A 307 23.31 -13.84 14.39
CA GLU A 307 24.56 -14.10 13.69
C GLU A 307 24.29 -14.42 12.22
N TYR A 308 24.98 -13.73 11.32
CA TYR A 308 24.87 -13.94 9.87
C TYR A 308 26.12 -14.62 9.34
N ALA A 309 25.94 -15.83 8.80
CA ALA A 309 26.99 -16.69 8.27
C ALA A 309 26.54 -17.31 6.94
N SER A 310 26.24 -16.46 5.95
CA SER A 310 25.71 -16.90 4.65
C SER A 310 26.56 -17.98 3.99
N PHE A 311 25.91 -19.06 3.54
CA PHE A 311 26.58 -20.13 2.79
C PHE A 311 27.20 -19.61 1.48
N ARG A 312 26.68 -18.52 0.89
CA ARG A 312 27.24 -17.93 -0.35
C ARG A 312 28.59 -17.27 -0.11
N THR A 313 28.77 -16.66 1.06
CA THR A 313 30.02 -15.99 1.44
C THR A 313 31.01 -16.99 2.04
N ALA A 314 30.52 -17.88 2.90
CA ALA A 314 31.35 -18.89 3.57
C ALA A 314 31.69 -20.09 2.68
N MET A 315 30.94 -20.30 1.58
CA MET A 315 31.03 -21.47 0.69
C MET A 315 31.04 -22.81 1.45
N ARG A 316 30.30 -22.86 2.57
CA ARG A 316 30.27 -23.99 3.50
C ARG A 316 28.84 -24.42 3.73
N LEU A 317 28.59 -25.72 3.52
CA LEU A 317 27.35 -26.39 3.86
C LEU A 317 27.48 -27.02 5.25
N LEU A 318 26.51 -26.78 6.13
CA LEU A 318 26.44 -27.42 7.44
C LEU A 318 25.63 -28.72 7.36
N THR A 319 26.21 -29.80 7.87
CA THR A 319 25.56 -31.11 7.99
C THR A 319 26.16 -31.89 9.16
N GLY A 320 25.40 -32.78 9.78
CA GLY A 320 25.86 -33.66 10.84
C GLY A 320 26.65 -32.91 11.94
N PRO A 321 27.90 -33.32 12.25
CA PRO A 321 28.68 -32.72 13.35
C PRO A 321 28.91 -31.21 13.21
N SER A 322 29.17 -30.69 12.00
CA SER A 322 29.42 -29.26 11.83
C SER A 322 28.16 -28.41 12.03
N LEU A 323 26.99 -28.99 11.75
CA LEU A 323 25.71 -28.35 12.04
C LEU A 323 25.49 -28.29 13.57
N VAL A 324 25.78 -29.39 14.27
CA VAL A 324 25.64 -29.47 15.73
C VAL A 324 26.55 -28.45 16.42
N GLU A 325 27.80 -28.32 15.97
CA GLU A 325 28.75 -27.33 16.49
C GLU A 325 28.25 -25.89 16.28
N ALA A 326 27.81 -25.57 15.06
CA ALA A 326 27.33 -24.22 14.73
C ALA A 326 26.03 -23.85 15.46
N LEU A 327 25.16 -24.82 15.73
CA LEU A 327 23.87 -24.61 16.39
C LEU A 327 23.91 -24.76 17.92
N ALA A 328 25.09 -24.93 18.51
CA ALA A 328 25.25 -25.01 19.95
C ALA A 328 24.74 -23.73 20.66
N GLY A 329 23.66 -23.87 21.43
CA GLY A 329 23.00 -22.77 22.14
C GLY A 329 22.21 -21.81 21.23
N VAL A 330 21.89 -22.23 20.00
CA VAL A 330 21.02 -21.48 19.06
C VAL A 330 19.58 -21.95 19.22
N GLN A 331 18.64 -21.01 19.35
CA GLN A 331 17.21 -21.33 19.48
C GLN A 331 16.46 -21.20 18.15
N VAL A 332 16.94 -20.39 17.22
CA VAL A 332 16.33 -20.21 15.89
C VAL A 332 17.39 -20.40 14.81
N PHE A 333 17.16 -21.35 13.91
CA PHE A 333 18.02 -21.58 12.76
C PHE A 333 17.33 -21.22 11.45
N ILE A 334 17.97 -20.41 10.61
CA ILE A 334 17.45 -19.99 9.30
C ILE A 334 18.41 -20.46 8.21
N THR A 335 17.95 -21.35 7.32
CA THR A 335 18.78 -22.03 6.32
C THR A 335 18.15 -22.08 4.94
N GLU A 336 18.96 -22.09 3.88
CA GLU A 336 18.50 -22.36 2.50
C GLU A 336 18.97 -23.73 1.98
N VAL A 337 20.14 -24.21 2.41
CA VAL A 337 20.78 -25.39 1.81
C VAL A 337 21.21 -26.46 2.81
N ASP A 338 21.39 -26.12 4.09
CA ASP A 338 21.97 -27.01 5.10
C ASP A 338 21.10 -28.23 5.38
N VAL A 339 21.72 -29.36 5.73
CA VAL A 339 21.01 -30.63 5.95
C VAL A 339 20.73 -30.80 7.42
N VAL A 340 19.46 -30.62 7.81
CA VAL A 340 18.98 -30.77 9.19
C VAL A 340 18.35 -32.16 9.34
N ASP A 341 19.19 -33.14 9.66
CA ASP A 341 18.77 -34.54 9.85
C ASP A 341 18.38 -34.86 11.30
N ALA A 342 17.77 -36.04 11.49
CA ALA A 342 17.34 -36.51 12.80
C ALA A 342 18.49 -36.64 13.82
N ASP A 343 19.70 -36.99 13.38
CA ASP A 343 20.86 -37.19 14.27
C ASP A 343 21.38 -35.86 14.82
N ALA A 344 21.39 -34.81 13.99
CA ALA A 344 21.72 -33.46 14.42
C ALA A 344 20.64 -32.89 15.36
N ILE A 345 19.35 -33.05 15.04
CA ILE A 345 18.24 -32.55 15.85
C ILE A 345 18.31 -33.10 17.30
N ARG A 346 18.63 -34.40 17.46
CA ARG A 346 18.77 -35.04 18.79
C ARG A 346 19.83 -34.39 19.67
N GLN A 347 20.84 -33.77 19.08
CA GLN A 347 21.97 -33.17 19.79
C GLN A 347 21.79 -31.67 20.06
N LEU A 348 20.64 -31.10 19.68
CA LEU A 348 20.35 -29.66 19.74
C LEU A 348 19.15 -29.37 20.67
N PRO A 349 19.30 -29.56 22.00
CA PRO A 349 18.20 -29.45 22.96
C PRO A 349 17.65 -28.02 23.12
N GLU A 350 18.39 -27.01 22.63
CA GLU A 350 17.99 -25.61 22.67
C GLU A 350 17.29 -25.14 21.39
N LEU A 351 17.37 -25.90 20.30
CA LEU A 351 16.71 -25.53 19.05
C LEU A 351 15.19 -25.50 19.26
N ARG A 352 14.55 -24.41 18.86
CA ARG A 352 13.11 -24.19 18.99
C ARG A 352 12.43 -23.95 17.65
N VAL A 353 13.14 -23.46 16.64
CA VAL A 353 12.57 -23.19 15.31
C VAL A 353 13.61 -23.46 14.23
N VAL A 354 13.19 -24.08 13.13
CA VAL A 354 13.96 -24.15 11.88
C VAL A 354 13.17 -23.43 10.80
N ALA A 355 13.76 -22.44 10.12
CA ALA A 355 13.16 -21.75 8.99
C ALA A 355 13.95 -22.05 7.71
N ALA A 356 13.31 -22.74 6.78
CA ALA A 356 13.87 -23.05 5.47
C ALA A 356 13.49 -21.97 4.44
N CYS A 357 14.46 -21.23 3.91
CA CYS A 357 14.26 -20.23 2.85
C CYS A 357 14.04 -20.89 1.47
N ARG A 358 13.16 -21.91 1.41
CA ARG A 358 12.81 -22.68 0.23
C ARG A 358 11.31 -22.79 0.09
N GLY A 359 10.85 -23.03 -1.14
CA GLY A 359 9.43 -23.29 -1.42
C GLY A 359 8.92 -24.55 -0.73
N ASN A 360 9.79 -25.54 -0.53
CA ASN A 360 9.56 -26.75 0.28
C ASN A 360 10.83 -27.04 1.10
N ALA A 361 10.68 -27.45 2.36
CA ALA A 361 11.78 -27.75 3.28
C ALA A 361 12.38 -29.15 3.05
N VAL A 362 12.82 -29.47 1.84
CA VAL A 362 13.32 -30.82 1.48
C VAL A 362 14.65 -31.20 2.14
N ASN A 363 15.37 -30.23 2.69
CA ASN A 363 16.64 -30.39 3.39
C ASN A 363 16.48 -30.51 4.92
N VAL A 364 15.24 -30.58 5.41
CA VAL A 364 14.92 -30.67 6.84
C VAL A 364 14.11 -31.94 7.08
N ASP A 365 14.52 -32.76 8.04
CA ASP A 365 13.72 -33.91 8.48
C ASP A 365 12.50 -33.44 9.29
N LEU A 366 11.39 -33.25 8.57
CA LEU A 366 10.12 -32.78 9.14
C LEU A 366 9.57 -33.72 10.21
N ALA A 367 9.77 -35.03 10.08
CA ALA A 367 9.29 -36.02 11.03
C ALA A 367 10.06 -35.94 12.34
N ALA A 368 11.38 -35.81 12.27
CA ALA A 368 12.22 -35.59 13.44
C ALA A 368 11.89 -34.25 14.12
N CYS A 369 11.84 -33.15 13.38
CA CYS A 369 11.46 -31.84 13.94
C CYS A 369 10.10 -31.89 14.65
N THR A 370 9.10 -32.54 14.04
CA THR A 370 7.77 -32.72 14.65
C THR A 370 7.84 -33.54 15.94
N ALA A 371 8.60 -34.65 15.96
CA ALA A 371 8.76 -35.49 17.15
C ALA A 371 9.43 -34.77 18.33
N PHE A 372 10.34 -33.82 18.03
CA PHE A 372 11.02 -33.00 19.03
C PHE A 372 10.29 -31.68 19.35
N GLY A 373 9.10 -31.44 18.78
CA GLY A 373 8.32 -30.23 19.01
C GLY A 373 8.94 -28.96 18.42
N ILE A 374 9.77 -29.11 17.38
CA ILE A 374 10.45 -28.01 16.69
C ILE A 374 9.64 -27.67 15.43
N PRO A 375 8.88 -26.54 15.40
CA PRO A 375 8.22 -26.09 14.20
C PRO A 375 9.22 -25.81 13.07
N VAL A 376 8.85 -26.25 11.86
CA VAL A 376 9.58 -25.94 10.63
C VAL A 376 8.78 -24.94 9.81
N LEU A 377 9.37 -23.76 9.59
CA LEU A 377 8.84 -22.71 8.73
C LEU A 377 9.46 -22.86 7.34
N TYR A 378 8.72 -22.55 6.30
CA TYR A 378 9.26 -22.47 4.94
C TYR A 378 8.56 -21.37 4.15
N ALA A 379 9.09 -21.03 2.97
CA ALA A 379 8.68 -19.86 2.18
C ALA A 379 8.00 -20.28 0.86
N PRO A 380 6.77 -20.82 0.91
CA PRO A 380 6.03 -21.15 -0.30
C PRO A 380 5.78 -19.88 -1.12
N GLY A 381 5.96 -19.96 -2.44
CA GLY A 381 5.77 -18.80 -3.32
C GLY A 381 6.83 -17.71 -3.21
N ARG A 382 7.99 -17.94 -2.55
CA ARG A 382 9.07 -16.93 -2.41
C ARG A 382 9.53 -16.29 -3.73
N ASN A 383 9.43 -17.02 -4.82
CA ASN A 383 9.82 -16.59 -6.16
C ASN A 383 8.60 -16.28 -7.05
N ALA A 384 7.40 -16.15 -6.47
CA ALA A 384 6.17 -15.97 -7.23
C ALA A 384 6.22 -14.72 -8.11
N ASP A 385 6.70 -13.60 -7.58
CA ASP A 385 6.86 -12.35 -8.35
C ASP A 385 7.92 -12.48 -9.44
N ALA A 386 9.08 -13.07 -9.16
CA ALA A 386 10.13 -13.26 -10.17
C ALA A 386 9.66 -14.14 -11.34
N VAL A 387 8.93 -15.21 -11.05
CA VAL A 387 8.34 -16.09 -12.08
C VAL A 387 7.20 -15.38 -12.81
N ALA A 388 6.40 -14.56 -12.11
CA ALA A 388 5.35 -13.76 -12.74
C ALA A 388 5.93 -12.72 -13.71
N ASP A 389 7.03 -12.05 -13.34
CA ASP A 389 7.75 -11.10 -14.20
C ASP A 389 8.28 -11.79 -15.45
N LEU A 390 8.93 -12.96 -15.29
CA LEU A 390 9.40 -13.76 -16.43
C LEU A 390 8.25 -14.20 -17.34
N THR A 391 7.13 -14.61 -16.75
CA THR A 391 5.92 -15.00 -17.49
C THR A 391 5.39 -13.85 -18.33
N VAL A 392 5.25 -12.65 -17.74
CA VAL A 392 4.81 -11.45 -18.46
C VAL A 392 5.83 -11.06 -19.55
N ALA A 393 7.12 -11.18 -19.27
CA ALA A 393 8.16 -10.96 -20.27
C ALA A 393 8.03 -11.93 -21.45
N PHE A 394 7.79 -13.22 -21.20
CA PHE A 394 7.54 -14.23 -22.25
C PHE A 394 6.28 -13.94 -23.05
N LEU A 395 5.19 -13.53 -22.39
CA LEU A 395 3.97 -13.10 -23.07
C LEU A 395 4.24 -11.90 -24.00
N LEU A 396 4.99 -10.89 -23.53
CA LEU A 396 5.37 -9.74 -24.35
C LEU A 396 6.33 -10.12 -25.48
N MET A 397 7.28 -11.03 -25.25
CA MET A 397 8.21 -11.53 -26.26
C MET A 397 7.47 -12.23 -27.39
N LEU A 398 6.47 -13.05 -27.06
CA LEU A 398 5.61 -13.73 -28.02
C LEU A 398 4.72 -12.73 -28.76
N ALA A 399 4.01 -11.87 -28.01
CA ALA A 399 3.09 -10.90 -28.57
C ALA A 399 3.80 -9.91 -29.51
N ARG A 400 4.98 -9.41 -29.15
CA ARG A 400 5.74 -8.40 -29.91
C ARG A 400 6.86 -8.98 -30.77
N ARG A 401 6.97 -10.31 -30.85
CA ARG A 401 7.98 -11.04 -31.63
C ARG A 401 9.41 -10.56 -31.36
N LEU A 402 9.71 -10.25 -30.09
CA LEU A 402 10.97 -9.61 -29.68
C LEU A 402 12.22 -10.41 -30.10
N PRO A 403 12.28 -11.75 -29.97
CA PRO A 403 13.43 -12.51 -30.45
C PRO A 403 13.67 -12.36 -31.96
N THR A 404 12.60 -12.37 -32.76
CA THR A 404 12.69 -12.20 -34.21
C THR A 404 13.11 -10.78 -34.57
N ALA A 405 12.55 -9.77 -33.89
CA ALA A 405 12.94 -8.37 -34.09
C ALA A 405 14.40 -8.12 -33.71
N SER A 406 14.86 -8.68 -32.59
CA SER A 406 16.26 -8.63 -32.18
C SER A 406 17.17 -9.33 -33.21
N ALA A 407 16.82 -10.54 -33.64
CA ALA A 407 17.59 -11.26 -34.66
C ALA A 407 17.64 -10.51 -35.99
N PHE A 408 16.55 -9.85 -36.39
CA PHE A 408 16.52 -8.99 -37.57
C PHE A 408 17.60 -7.90 -37.48
N LEU A 409 17.68 -7.18 -36.36
CA LEU A 409 18.67 -6.11 -36.16
C LEU A 409 20.12 -6.58 -36.14
N HIS A 410 20.37 -7.84 -35.78
CA HIS A 410 21.72 -8.43 -35.76
C HIS A 410 22.13 -9.01 -37.13
N GLN A 411 21.28 -8.94 -38.16
CA GLN A 411 21.66 -9.40 -39.49
C GLN A 411 22.80 -8.55 -40.06
N PRO A 412 23.80 -9.17 -40.69
CA PRO A 412 24.89 -8.44 -41.31
C PRO A 412 24.36 -7.52 -42.43
N GLY A 413 24.95 -6.32 -42.54
CA GLY A 413 24.64 -5.38 -43.62
C GLY A 413 23.43 -4.46 -43.36
N ILE A 414 22.90 -4.40 -42.14
CA ILE A 414 21.91 -3.37 -41.76
C ILE A 414 22.66 -2.08 -41.41
N ALA A 415 22.41 -1.02 -42.20
CA ALA A 415 22.95 0.31 -41.95
C ALA A 415 21.91 1.22 -41.25
N ALA A 416 22.40 2.19 -40.48
CA ALA A 416 21.54 3.24 -39.94
C ALA A 416 20.88 4.02 -41.09
N GLY A 417 19.56 4.21 -41.02
CA GLY A 417 18.79 4.92 -42.06
C GLY A 417 18.39 4.07 -43.28
N ASP A 418 18.60 2.74 -43.26
CA ASP A 418 18.15 1.85 -44.33
C ASP A 418 16.60 1.75 -44.36
N MET A 419 15.98 2.61 -45.15
CA MET A 419 14.52 2.69 -45.31
C MET A 419 13.92 1.42 -45.91
N GLY A 420 14.69 0.66 -46.71
CA GLY A 420 14.24 -0.61 -47.28
C GLY A 420 14.11 -1.68 -46.20
N ARG A 421 15.11 -1.79 -45.31
CA ARG A 421 15.06 -2.66 -44.13
C ARG A 421 13.99 -2.22 -43.13
N MET A 422 13.80 -0.91 -42.93
CA MET A 422 12.70 -0.39 -42.10
C MET A 422 11.32 -0.82 -42.64
N GLY A 423 11.10 -0.74 -43.95
CA GLY A 423 9.86 -1.21 -44.57
C GLY A 423 9.63 -2.72 -44.37
N GLN A 424 10.69 -3.53 -44.51
CA GLN A 424 10.63 -4.98 -44.25
C GLN A 424 10.30 -5.29 -42.79
N ALA A 425 10.91 -4.57 -41.84
CA ALA A 425 10.61 -4.70 -40.43
C ALA A 425 9.15 -4.31 -40.13
N PHE A 426 8.67 -3.21 -40.70
CA PHE A 426 7.30 -2.73 -40.50
C PHE A 426 6.25 -3.75 -40.98
N ALA A 427 6.48 -4.39 -42.13
CA ALA A 427 5.58 -5.41 -42.67
C ALA A 427 5.75 -6.78 -41.99
N GLY A 428 6.99 -7.19 -41.73
CA GLY A 428 7.34 -8.56 -41.32
C GLY A 428 7.38 -8.80 -39.82
N LEU A 429 7.39 -7.76 -38.98
CA LEU A 429 7.50 -7.85 -37.51
C LEU A 429 6.27 -7.28 -36.79
N GLN A 430 5.11 -7.22 -37.47
CA GLN A 430 3.86 -6.86 -36.81
C GLN A 430 3.56 -7.83 -35.66
N GLY A 431 3.43 -7.27 -34.46
CA GLY A 431 3.05 -7.99 -33.25
C GLY A 431 1.62 -7.71 -32.85
N ARG A 432 1.22 -8.28 -31.73
CA ARG A 432 -0.08 -8.10 -31.07
C ARG A 432 0.14 -7.39 -29.74
N GLU A 433 -0.83 -6.61 -29.33
CA GLU A 433 -0.92 -6.06 -27.98
C GLU A 433 -1.43 -7.13 -27.01
N LEU A 434 -1.17 -6.98 -25.71
CA LEU A 434 -1.86 -7.76 -24.67
C LEU A 434 -3.22 -7.12 -24.29
N TRP A 435 -3.41 -5.85 -24.63
CA TRP A 435 -4.65 -5.11 -24.36
C TRP A 435 -5.86 -5.78 -25.03
N HIS A 436 -6.90 -6.00 -24.24
CA HIS A 436 -8.13 -6.71 -24.62
C HIS A 436 -7.92 -8.12 -25.19
N LYS A 437 -6.74 -8.74 -24.98
CA LYS A 437 -6.52 -10.14 -25.34
C LYS A 437 -6.99 -11.05 -24.23
N THR A 438 -7.40 -12.26 -24.63
CA THR A 438 -7.76 -13.31 -23.66
C THR A 438 -6.52 -14.14 -23.34
N ILE A 439 -6.15 -14.17 -22.06
CA ILE A 439 -4.99 -14.92 -21.55
C ILE A 439 -5.50 -15.97 -20.56
N GLY A 440 -5.22 -17.24 -20.84
CA GLY A 440 -5.59 -18.37 -20.02
C GLY A 440 -4.47 -18.77 -19.08
N LEU A 441 -4.74 -18.82 -17.78
CA LEU A 441 -3.81 -19.30 -16.76
C LEU A 441 -4.26 -20.68 -16.24
N VAL A 442 -3.39 -21.68 -16.38
CA VAL A 442 -3.58 -23.01 -15.81
C VAL A 442 -2.86 -23.06 -14.46
N GLY A 443 -3.61 -22.93 -13.38
CA GLY A 443 -3.12 -22.81 -12.01
C GLY A 443 -3.25 -21.39 -11.44
N PHE A 444 -3.81 -21.29 -10.24
CA PHE A 444 -4.14 -20.04 -9.54
C PHE A 444 -3.55 -19.99 -8.11
N GLY A 445 -2.36 -20.57 -7.97
CA GLY A 445 -1.52 -20.41 -6.79
C GLY A 445 -0.83 -19.05 -6.72
N ALA A 446 0.26 -18.94 -5.93
CA ALA A 446 0.98 -17.69 -5.72
C ALA A 446 1.44 -17.02 -7.04
N VAL A 447 2.02 -17.80 -7.97
CA VAL A 447 2.46 -17.30 -9.29
C VAL A 447 1.26 -16.86 -10.13
N GLY A 448 0.23 -17.70 -10.26
CA GLY A 448 -0.95 -17.39 -11.08
C GLY A 448 -1.63 -16.08 -10.65
N ARG A 449 -1.79 -15.87 -9.35
CA ARG A 449 -2.34 -14.61 -8.78
C ARG A 449 -1.45 -13.41 -9.07
N ALA A 450 -0.13 -13.56 -8.95
CA ALA A 450 0.83 -12.49 -9.25
C ALA A 450 0.84 -12.13 -10.75
N VAL A 451 0.69 -13.12 -11.63
CA VAL A 451 0.53 -12.94 -13.08
C VAL A 451 -0.80 -12.23 -13.39
N THR A 452 -1.92 -12.68 -12.83
CA THR A 452 -3.24 -12.05 -13.00
C THR A 452 -3.19 -10.56 -12.67
N ARG A 453 -2.63 -10.17 -11.51
CA ARG A 453 -2.52 -8.77 -11.11
C ARG A 453 -1.81 -7.90 -12.15
N ARG A 454 -0.71 -8.42 -12.72
CA ARG A 454 0.06 -7.74 -13.77
C ARG A 454 -0.72 -7.65 -15.07
N LEU A 455 -1.33 -8.76 -15.52
CA LEU A 455 -2.12 -8.80 -16.76
C LEU A 455 -3.36 -7.90 -16.73
N ARG A 456 -3.99 -7.75 -15.55
CA ARG A 456 -5.08 -6.79 -15.34
C ARG A 456 -4.65 -5.35 -15.61
N ALA A 457 -3.43 -4.98 -15.21
CA ALA A 457 -2.88 -3.65 -15.50
C ALA A 457 -2.62 -3.43 -17.01
N PHE A 458 -2.43 -4.50 -17.81
CA PHE A 458 -2.40 -4.43 -19.27
C PHE A 458 -3.80 -4.35 -19.93
N GLY A 459 -4.88 -4.41 -19.14
CA GLY A 459 -6.25 -4.47 -19.64
C GLY A 459 -6.56 -5.76 -20.40
N ALA A 460 -5.87 -6.86 -20.07
CA ALA A 460 -6.15 -8.18 -20.63
C ALA A 460 -7.35 -8.83 -19.91
N ARG A 461 -8.08 -9.68 -20.64
CA ARG A 461 -9.08 -10.58 -20.06
C ARG A 461 -8.37 -11.85 -19.60
N VAL A 462 -8.53 -12.23 -18.33
CA VAL A 462 -7.81 -13.37 -17.74
C VAL A 462 -8.79 -14.51 -17.43
N LEU A 463 -8.65 -15.62 -18.13
CA LEU A 463 -9.35 -16.87 -17.83
C LEU A 463 -8.46 -17.74 -16.94
N VAL A 464 -9.04 -18.43 -15.97
CA VAL A 464 -8.29 -19.23 -15.00
C VAL A 464 -8.91 -20.60 -14.84
N PHE A 465 -8.08 -21.65 -14.94
CA PHE A 465 -8.43 -23.00 -14.54
C PHE A 465 -7.57 -23.44 -13.36
N ASP A 466 -8.20 -23.69 -12.21
CA ASP A 466 -7.58 -24.35 -11.05
C ASP A 466 -8.64 -25.19 -10.32
N PRO A 467 -8.50 -26.52 -10.25
CA PRO A 467 -9.50 -27.39 -9.62
C PRO A 467 -9.48 -27.35 -8.08
N TYR A 468 -8.52 -26.65 -7.47
CA TYR A 468 -8.35 -26.57 -6.02
C TYR A 468 -8.65 -25.17 -5.45
N VAL A 469 -9.00 -24.20 -6.31
CA VAL A 469 -9.35 -22.85 -5.89
C VAL A 469 -10.81 -22.56 -6.22
N ASP A 470 -11.55 -22.06 -5.22
CA ASP A 470 -12.93 -21.66 -5.40
C ASP A 470 -13.07 -20.53 -6.43
N ALA A 471 -14.11 -20.62 -7.26
CA ALA A 471 -14.44 -19.63 -8.29
C ALA A 471 -14.51 -18.19 -7.73
N GLU A 472 -15.04 -18.03 -6.51
CA GLU A 472 -15.13 -16.73 -5.83
C GLU A 472 -13.76 -16.08 -5.63
N GLN A 473 -12.71 -16.86 -5.33
CA GLN A 473 -11.37 -16.32 -5.13
C GLN A 473 -10.72 -15.85 -6.44
N ILE A 474 -11.12 -16.45 -7.58
CA ILE A 474 -10.68 -16.05 -8.91
C ILE A 474 -11.38 -14.73 -9.30
N VAL A 475 -12.69 -14.64 -9.04
CA VAL A 475 -13.49 -13.42 -9.29
C VAL A 475 -13.00 -12.25 -8.44
N LEU A 476 -12.66 -12.47 -7.16
CA LEU A 476 -12.09 -11.45 -6.27
C LEU A 476 -10.75 -10.88 -6.77
N ALA A 477 -10.07 -11.57 -7.68
CA ALA A 477 -8.85 -11.12 -8.32
C ALA A 477 -9.09 -10.50 -9.72
N ASP A 478 -10.35 -10.18 -10.05
CA ASP A 478 -10.81 -9.70 -11.36
C ASP A 478 -10.47 -10.64 -12.54
N ALA A 479 -10.42 -11.94 -12.28
CA ALA A 479 -10.28 -12.98 -13.31
C ALA A 479 -11.56 -13.81 -13.45
N GLU A 480 -11.66 -14.56 -14.55
CA GLU A 480 -12.83 -15.37 -14.86
C GLU A 480 -12.50 -16.87 -14.67
N PRO A 481 -13.17 -17.59 -13.76
CA PRO A 481 -13.01 -19.02 -13.64
C PRO A 481 -13.56 -19.71 -14.90
N ALA A 482 -12.83 -20.70 -15.41
CA ALA A 482 -13.20 -21.46 -16.59
C ALA A 482 -12.78 -22.93 -16.42
N SER A 483 -13.46 -23.84 -17.12
CA SER A 483 -12.90 -25.19 -17.32
C SER A 483 -11.61 -25.10 -18.13
N LEU A 484 -10.75 -26.13 -18.03
CA LEU A 484 -9.56 -26.23 -18.89
C LEU A 484 -9.96 -26.16 -20.36
N ASP A 485 -11.12 -26.72 -20.68
CA ASP A 485 -11.61 -26.79 -22.03
C ASP A 485 -11.98 -25.42 -22.59
N GLU A 486 -12.79 -24.66 -21.88
CA GLU A 486 -13.15 -23.29 -22.25
C GLU A 486 -11.92 -22.37 -22.30
N LEU A 487 -10.98 -22.57 -21.37
CA LEU A 487 -9.75 -21.78 -21.31
C LEU A 487 -8.92 -21.97 -22.58
N LEU A 488 -8.67 -23.21 -23.01
CA LEU A 488 -7.85 -23.49 -24.20
C LEU A 488 -8.51 -22.95 -25.48
N GLU A 489 -9.83 -23.07 -25.61
CA GLU A 489 -10.59 -22.64 -26.80
C GLU A 489 -10.71 -21.11 -26.92
N ASN A 490 -10.70 -20.38 -25.80
CA ASN A 490 -10.93 -18.94 -25.80
C ASN A 490 -9.66 -18.10 -25.66
N SER A 491 -8.54 -18.70 -25.24
CA SER A 491 -7.30 -17.98 -24.98
C SER A 491 -6.43 -17.78 -26.23
N GLU A 492 -5.89 -16.56 -26.38
CA GLU A 492 -4.87 -16.24 -27.38
C GLU A 492 -3.47 -16.56 -26.87
N PHE A 493 -3.29 -16.53 -25.54
CA PHE A 493 -2.09 -16.98 -24.85
C PHE A 493 -2.50 -17.90 -23.70
N VAL A 494 -1.82 -19.04 -23.56
CA VAL A 494 -2.01 -19.95 -22.42
C VAL A 494 -0.72 -20.00 -21.63
N SER A 495 -0.78 -19.81 -20.32
CA SER A 495 0.38 -19.86 -19.42
C SER A 495 0.16 -20.90 -18.32
N LEU A 496 1.18 -21.71 -18.06
CA LEU A 496 1.13 -22.80 -17.10
C LEU A 496 1.78 -22.41 -15.77
N HIS A 497 1.03 -22.57 -14.68
CA HIS A 497 1.42 -22.27 -13.30
C HIS A 497 1.02 -23.39 -12.31
N ALA A 498 0.54 -24.53 -12.81
CA ALA A 498 0.13 -25.67 -12.00
C ALA A 498 1.34 -26.45 -11.43
N ALA A 499 1.16 -27.04 -10.25
CA ALA A 499 2.08 -28.05 -9.73
C ALA A 499 1.94 -29.37 -10.50
N VAL A 500 3.01 -30.17 -10.56
CA VAL A 500 2.96 -31.52 -11.16
C VAL A 500 2.36 -32.49 -10.15
N SER A 501 1.26 -33.11 -10.53
CA SER A 501 0.60 -34.22 -9.85
C SER A 501 0.42 -35.38 -10.85
N GLU A 502 -0.16 -36.49 -10.39
CA GLU A 502 -0.58 -37.56 -11.30
C GLU A 502 -1.60 -37.08 -12.34
N GLN A 503 -2.46 -36.12 -11.95
CA GLN A 503 -3.53 -35.58 -12.80
C GLN A 503 -3.03 -34.51 -13.78
N SER A 504 -2.01 -33.72 -13.42
CA SER A 504 -1.51 -32.62 -14.26
C SER A 504 -0.32 -33.00 -15.15
N ARG A 505 0.29 -34.17 -14.93
CA ARG A 505 1.39 -34.67 -15.77
C ARG A 505 0.90 -34.92 -17.20
N GLY A 506 1.52 -34.26 -18.16
CA GLY A 506 1.16 -34.36 -19.57
C GLY A 506 -0.22 -33.79 -19.91
N MET A 507 -0.81 -32.96 -19.02
CA MET A 507 -2.14 -32.39 -19.24
C MET A 507 -2.24 -31.54 -20.51
N ILE A 508 -1.12 -30.94 -20.93
CA ILE A 508 -1.00 -30.24 -22.22
C ILE A 508 -0.35 -31.19 -23.24
N GLY A 509 -1.11 -32.23 -23.60
CA GLY A 509 -0.76 -33.18 -24.66
C GLY A 509 -1.31 -32.77 -26.04
N ALA A 510 -1.21 -33.66 -27.03
CA ALA A 510 -1.64 -33.40 -28.40
C ALA A 510 -3.10 -32.94 -28.53
N ALA A 511 -4.03 -33.56 -27.79
CA ALA A 511 -5.44 -33.18 -27.81
C ALA A 511 -5.68 -31.77 -27.22
N ALA A 512 -5.02 -31.45 -26.11
CA ALA A 512 -5.12 -30.12 -25.50
C ALA A 512 -4.53 -29.04 -26.41
N LEU A 513 -3.38 -29.30 -27.02
CA LEU A 513 -2.73 -28.40 -27.97
C LEU A 513 -3.60 -28.15 -29.21
N ALA A 514 -4.26 -29.18 -29.75
CA ALA A 514 -5.16 -29.05 -30.89
C ALA A 514 -6.46 -28.27 -30.58
N ARG A 515 -6.85 -28.19 -29.31
CA ARG A 515 -8.00 -27.39 -28.84
C ARG A 515 -7.65 -25.92 -28.62
N MET A 516 -6.36 -25.59 -28.56
CA MET A 516 -5.94 -24.19 -28.53
C MET A 516 -6.32 -23.49 -29.84
N ARG A 517 -6.52 -22.17 -29.77
CA ARG A 517 -6.87 -21.39 -30.97
C ARG A 517 -5.73 -21.43 -31.99
N PRO A 518 -5.99 -21.55 -33.29
CA PRO A 518 -4.96 -21.38 -34.32
C PRO A 518 -4.23 -20.04 -34.17
N GLY A 519 -2.89 -20.07 -34.17
CA GLY A 519 -2.04 -18.90 -33.95
C GLY A 519 -1.95 -18.43 -32.50
N SER A 520 -2.49 -19.17 -31.52
CA SER A 520 -2.27 -18.92 -30.10
C SER A 520 -0.85 -19.29 -29.68
N CYS A 521 -0.44 -18.85 -28.49
CA CYS A 521 0.89 -19.12 -27.95
C CYS A 521 0.83 -19.81 -26.58
N LEU A 522 1.85 -20.62 -26.28
CA LEU A 522 1.99 -21.32 -25.00
C LEU A 522 3.20 -20.80 -24.20
N VAL A 523 3.01 -20.55 -22.91
CA VAL A 523 4.08 -20.19 -21.96
C VAL A 523 4.16 -21.26 -20.87
N ASN A 524 5.36 -21.79 -20.62
CA ASN A 524 5.58 -22.71 -19.49
C ASN A 524 6.76 -22.25 -18.63
N THR A 525 6.43 -21.68 -17.47
CA THR A 525 7.35 -21.30 -16.39
C THR A 525 7.15 -22.17 -15.14
N ALA A 526 6.36 -23.25 -15.25
CA ALA A 526 6.04 -24.14 -14.15
C ALA A 526 6.96 -25.36 -14.12
N ARG A 527 6.63 -26.41 -14.86
CA ARG A 527 7.40 -27.67 -14.93
C ARG A 527 7.27 -28.29 -16.32
N ALA A 528 8.35 -28.88 -16.82
CA ALA A 528 8.35 -29.52 -18.14
C ALA A 528 7.35 -30.67 -18.23
N ALA A 529 7.16 -31.41 -17.13
CA ALA A 529 6.26 -32.56 -17.06
C ALA A 529 4.77 -32.25 -17.29
N LEU A 530 4.35 -30.97 -17.36
CA LEU A 530 2.97 -30.59 -17.68
C LEU A 530 2.66 -30.69 -19.18
N VAL A 531 3.69 -30.66 -20.03
CA VAL A 531 3.56 -30.55 -21.50
C VAL A 531 4.20 -31.77 -22.15
N ASP A 532 3.52 -32.32 -23.16
CA ASP A 532 4.16 -33.25 -24.09
C ASP A 532 5.01 -32.44 -25.09
N GLU A 533 6.34 -32.46 -24.90
CA GLU A 533 7.28 -31.71 -25.74
C GLU A 533 7.22 -32.13 -27.22
N ALA A 534 6.92 -33.39 -27.53
CA ALA A 534 6.84 -33.89 -28.90
C ALA A 534 5.54 -33.44 -29.59
N ALA A 535 4.44 -33.36 -28.85
CA ALA A 535 3.20 -32.78 -29.36
C ALA A 535 3.31 -31.26 -29.56
N LEU A 536 3.93 -30.54 -28.61
CA LEU A 536 4.15 -29.09 -28.71
C LEU A 536 4.97 -28.73 -29.95
N ALA A 537 6.02 -29.52 -30.17
CA ALA A 537 6.86 -29.52 -31.33
C ALA A 537 6.11 -29.65 -32.67
N ASP A 538 5.20 -30.62 -32.78
CA ASP A 538 4.36 -30.83 -33.96
C ASP A 538 3.39 -29.64 -34.16
N ALA A 539 2.80 -29.12 -33.08
CA ALA A 539 1.88 -27.97 -33.13
C ALA A 539 2.56 -26.67 -33.59
N LEU A 540 3.82 -26.46 -33.22
CA LEU A 540 4.62 -25.33 -33.70
C LEU A 540 5.03 -25.50 -35.17
N ARG A 541 5.47 -26.71 -35.57
CA ARG A 541 5.85 -27.00 -36.96
C ARG A 541 4.69 -26.85 -37.94
N SER A 542 3.50 -27.28 -37.55
CA SER A 542 2.30 -27.15 -38.38
C SER A 542 1.79 -25.71 -38.48
N GLY A 543 2.31 -24.79 -37.66
CA GLY A 543 1.81 -23.42 -37.55
C GLY A 543 0.49 -23.31 -36.78
N HIS A 544 0.00 -24.41 -36.19
CA HIS A 544 -1.19 -24.37 -35.34
C HIS A 544 -0.97 -23.45 -34.14
N LEU A 545 0.21 -23.53 -33.49
CA LEU A 545 0.64 -22.53 -32.52
C LEU A 545 1.55 -21.48 -33.17
N GLY A 546 1.28 -20.20 -32.87
CA GLY A 546 2.07 -19.07 -33.33
C GLY A 546 3.41 -18.91 -32.60
N GLY A 547 3.59 -19.58 -31.46
CA GLY A 547 4.83 -19.59 -30.72
C GLY A 547 4.73 -20.26 -29.34
N ALA A 548 5.89 -20.55 -28.76
CA ALA A 548 5.98 -21.00 -27.37
C ALA A 548 7.21 -20.41 -26.67
N ALA A 549 7.10 -20.16 -25.37
CA ALA A 549 8.19 -19.72 -24.51
C ALA A 549 8.29 -20.64 -23.28
N LEU A 550 9.46 -21.25 -23.08
CA LEU A 550 9.69 -22.31 -22.10
C LEU A 550 10.90 -21.94 -21.23
N ASP A 551 10.72 -21.98 -19.91
CA ASP A 551 11.80 -21.82 -18.92
C ASP A 551 12.31 -23.18 -18.40
N VAL A 552 11.54 -24.24 -18.63
CA VAL A 552 11.75 -25.59 -18.07
C VAL A 552 11.73 -26.65 -19.16
N PHE A 553 12.60 -27.66 -19.03
CA PHE A 553 12.75 -28.74 -20.00
C PHE A 553 12.85 -30.12 -19.32
N SER A 554 12.48 -31.19 -20.04
CA SER A 554 12.58 -32.57 -19.53
C SER A 554 14.02 -33.00 -19.22
N VAL A 555 15.01 -32.38 -19.87
CA VAL A 555 16.44 -32.58 -19.63
C VAL A 555 17.12 -31.21 -19.46
N GLU A 556 17.75 -30.98 -18.30
CA GLU A 556 18.40 -29.72 -17.94
C GLU A 556 19.86 -29.93 -17.50
N PRO A 557 20.85 -29.24 -18.11
CA PRO A 557 20.73 -28.31 -19.23
C PRO A 557 20.51 -29.04 -20.58
N ARG A 558 19.67 -28.46 -21.46
CA ARG A 558 19.30 -29.05 -22.76
C ARG A 558 20.44 -29.08 -23.81
N GLY A 559 21.61 -28.52 -23.50
CA GLY A 559 22.73 -28.37 -24.43
C GLY A 559 22.53 -27.27 -25.49
N ARG A 560 23.45 -27.15 -26.46
CA ARG A 560 23.39 -26.11 -27.50
C ARG A 560 22.21 -26.40 -28.45
N ILE A 561 21.15 -25.61 -28.32
CA ILE A 561 20.02 -25.61 -29.25
C ILE A 561 20.49 -24.96 -30.56
N THR A 562 21.03 -25.76 -31.48
CA THR A 562 21.59 -25.26 -32.76
C THR A 562 20.53 -25.08 -33.84
N ARG A 563 19.37 -25.75 -33.72
CA ARG A 563 18.15 -25.60 -34.53
C ARG A 563 17.04 -26.30 -33.75
N CYS A 564 16.14 -25.57 -33.10
CA CYS A 564 15.01 -26.24 -32.46
C CYS A 564 14.04 -26.82 -33.49
N TRP A 565 13.92 -26.25 -34.71
CA TRP A 565 13.00 -26.73 -35.75
C TRP A 565 13.55 -26.37 -37.14
N PRO A 566 13.67 -27.31 -38.11
CA PRO A 566 14.10 -26.97 -39.46
C PRO A 566 13.07 -26.05 -40.13
N SER A 567 13.53 -24.91 -40.60
CA SER A 567 12.76 -23.95 -41.40
C SER A 567 12.42 -24.55 -42.77
N THR A 568 11.14 -24.83 -42.99
CA THR A 568 10.54 -24.97 -44.32
C THR A 568 9.18 -24.26 -44.32
N MET A 569 9.19 -22.94 -44.44
CA MET A 569 8.77 -22.17 -45.63
C MET A 569 9.08 -20.69 -45.41
#